data_AF-A0A925XNS9-F1
#
_entry.id   AF-A0A925XNS9-F1
#
_cell.length_a   1.000
_cell.length_b   1.000
_cell.length_c   1.000
_cell.angle_alpha   90.00
_cell.angle_beta   90.00
_cell.angle_gamma   90.00
#
_symmetry.space_group_name_H-M   'P 1'
#
loop_
_entity.id
_entity.type
_entity.pdbx_description
1 polymer ?
#
loop_
_entity_poly.entity_id
_entity_poly.type
_entity_poly.pdbx_seq_one_letter_code
_entity_poly.pdbx_strand_id
1 'polypeptide(L)' 'GAIDPSFIISHRLPLEEAPHAYKIFRDQRNDCTKVVFKP' A
#
# COMPACT_ATOMS: atom_id res chain seq x y z
N GLY A 1 -22.23 -5.34 -2.80
CA GLY A 1 -21.56 -4.60 -1.70
C GLY A 1 -21.67 -3.12 -1.99
N ALA A 2 -22.10 -2.31 -1.02
CA ALA A 2 -22.44 -0.90 -1.24
C ALA A 2 -21.29 0.09 -0.93
N ILE A 3 -20.10 -0.40 -0.58
CA ILE A 3 -18.95 0.42 -0.19
C ILE A 3 -17.72 -0.04 -0.99
N ASP A 4 -17.06 0.90 -1.66
CA ASP A 4 -15.78 0.68 -2.33
C ASP A 4 -14.63 0.83 -1.32
N PRO A 5 -13.91 -0.24 -0.96
CA PRO A 5 -12.79 -0.16 -0.03
C PRO A 5 -11.51 0.44 -0.66
N SER A 6 -11.56 1.01 -1.86
CA SER A 6 -10.38 1.60 -2.50
C SER A 6 -9.82 2.79 -1.73
N PHE A 7 -10.63 3.48 -0.93
CA PHE A 7 -10.20 4.66 -0.16
C PHE A 7 -9.22 4.35 0.97
N ILE A 8 -9.15 3.11 1.47
CA ILE A 8 -8.17 2.73 2.51
C ILE A 8 -6.78 2.44 1.93
N ILE A 9 -6.63 2.38 0.60
CA ILE A 9 -5.36 2.09 -0.05
C ILE A 9 -4.52 3.36 -0.13
N SER A 10 -3.53 3.47 0.75
CA SER A 10 -2.58 4.60 0.75
C SER A 10 -1.52 4.52 -0.35
N HIS A 11 -1.08 3.32 -0.72
CA HIS A 11 0.03 3.14 -1.67
C HIS A 11 -0.27 2.01 -2.66
N ARG A 12 0.05 2.24 -3.93
CA ARG A 12 -0.04 1.26 -5.02
C ARG A 12 1.29 1.25 -5.75
N LEU A 13 1.98 0.11 -5.72
CA LEU A 13 3.36 -0.02 -6.23
C LEU A 13 3.48 -1.27 -7.13
N PRO A 14 4.44 -1.33 -8.05
CA PRO A 14 4.76 -2.55 -8.79
C PRO A 14 5.43 -3.59 -7.88
N LEU A 15 5.41 -4.87 -8.28
CA LEU A 15 6.00 -5.97 -7.50
C LEU A 15 7.52 -5.82 -7.27
N GLU A 16 8.24 -5.21 -8.20
CA GLU A 16 9.68 -4.93 -8.08
C GLU A 16 10.01 -4.02 -6.89
N GLU A 17 9.07 -3.18 -6.47
CA GLU A 17 9.23 -2.25 -5.34
C GLU A 17 8.80 -2.86 -4.00
N ALA A 18 8.44 -4.14 -3.95
CA ALA A 18 8.01 -4.81 -2.72
C ALA A 18 8.97 -4.64 -1.52
N PRO A 19 10.32 -4.70 -1.68
CA PRO A 19 11.23 -4.46 -0.56
C PRO A 19 11.18 -3.03 -0.02
N HIS A 20 10.96 -2.03 -0.89
CA HIS A 20 10.83 -0.63 -0.50
C HIS A 20 9.49 -0.38 0.21
N ALA A 21 8.41 -0.87 -0.38
CA ALA A 21 7.06 -0.85 0.16
C ALA A 21 6.98 -1.48 1.57
N TYR A 22 7.66 -2.60 1.79
CA TYR A 22 7.71 -3.25 3.09
C TYR A 22 8.37 -2.38 4.15
N LYS A 23 9.44 -1.65 3.80
CA LYS A 23 10.08 -0.69 4.74
C LYS A 23 9.13 0.45 5.10
N ILE A 24 8.42 1.02 4.13
CA ILE A 24 7.42 2.08 4.37
C ILE A 24 6.34 1.58 5.34
N PHE A 25 5.79 0.39 5.08
CA PHE A 25 4.77 -0.23 5.91
C PHE A 25 5.27 -0.53 7.33
N ARG A 26 6.43 -1.20 7.44
CA ARG A 26 7.04 -1.57 8.72
C ARG A 26 7.37 -0.36 9.57
N ASP A 27 7.93 0.67 8.96
CA ASP A 27 8.41 1.86 9.65
C ASP A 27 7.27 2.90 9.85
N GLN A 28 6.03 2.59 9.43
CA GLN A 28 4.84 3.46 9.47
C GLN A 28 5.11 4.87 8.93
N ARG A 29 5.88 4.94 7.85
CA ARG A 29 6.24 6.21 7.19
C ARG A 29 5.13 6.63 6.22
N ASN A 30 5.05 7.93 5.93
CA ASN A 30 4.21 8.49 4.87
C ASN A 30 2.71 8.17 5.01
N ASP A 31 2.16 8.18 6.23
CA ASP A 31 0.73 7.91 6.49
C ASP A 31 0.26 6.56 5.89
N CYS A 32 1.15 5.56 5.91
CA CYS A 32 0.91 4.26 5.30
C CYS A 32 -0.21 3.49 6.04
N THR A 33 -1.39 3.47 5.43
CA THR A 33 -2.58 2.74 5.94
C THR A 33 -2.71 1.34 5.32
N LYS A 34 -2.46 1.22 4.01
CA LYS A 34 -2.50 -0.05 3.28
C LYS A 34 -1.71 0.06 1.98
N VAL A 35 -0.90 -0.96 1.71
CA VAL A 35 -0.13 -1.10 0.46
C VAL A 35 -0.70 -2.25 -0.35
N VAL A 36 -0.81 -2.08 -1.67
CA VAL A 36 -1.16 -3.14 -2.62
C VAL A 36 -0.20 -3.12 -3.78
N PHE A 37 0.19 -4.32 -4.22
CA PHE A 37 1.01 -4.49 -5.41
C PHE A 37 0.13 -4.74 -6.62
N LYS A 38 0.39 -4.01 -7.69
CA LYS A 38 -0.14 -4.35 -9.01
C LYS A 38 0.84 -5.29 -9.72
N PRO A 39 0.35 -6.34 -10.40
CA PRO A 39 1.19 -7.16 -11.25
C PRO A 39 1.81 -6.32 -12.37
#